data_AF-A0A7S1QY89-F1
#
_entry.id   AF-A0A7S1QY89-F1
#
_cell.length_a   1.000
_cell.length_b   1.000
_cell.length_c   1.000
_cell.angle_alpha   90.00
_cell.angle_beta   90.00
_cell.angle_gamma   90.00
#
_symmetry.space_group_name_H-M   'P 1'
#
loop_
_entity.id
_entity.type
_entity.pdbx_description
1 polymer ?
#
loop_
_entity_poly.entity_id
_entity_poly.type
_entity_poly.pdbx_seq_one_letter_code
_entity_poly.pdbx_strand_id
1 'polypeptide(L)'
;HVEISDELPSPSDFYNKYVMGQKPVLFRQAARHMPAYSRWTDDYLRDRYGSVVMDQVETEKKETRLTYPKEDWTLSKFLDNYNKSNVYSTATTPRGLSDEVYLLPLMNCGGFHKRMSSSVLWFSSGGTKSVIHSDHQENIHCMFAGQKKWILWSRDSKIPTAEMGWVVADEEKDTNPAFKDAYGSYVGKLDVDAVDLQRFPGWGELRWWNMTMGAGDCAYIPRSWFHYVEAPAQRAISVHVWFHTRSSFDHKSCEAMRERGYDLSA
;
A
#
# COMPACT_ATOMS: atom_id res chain seq x y z
N HIS A 1 -10.82 -10.83 -11.20
CA HIS A 1 -9.82 -11.17 -10.17
C HIS A 1 -8.45 -10.77 -10.63
N VAL A 2 -7.59 -10.31 -9.71
CA VAL A 2 -6.17 -10.00 -9.99
C VAL A 2 -5.42 -11.31 -10.30
N GLU A 3 -4.39 -11.24 -11.13
CA GLU A 3 -3.50 -12.38 -11.41
C GLU A 3 -2.77 -12.81 -10.12
N ILE A 4 -2.70 -14.12 -9.87
CA ILE A 4 -2.00 -14.69 -8.72
C ILE A 4 -0.86 -15.55 -9.25
N SER A 5 0.34 -15.35 -8.71
CA SER A 5 1.54 -16.11 -9.06
C SER A 5 2.23 -16.61 -7.79
N ASP A 6 2.69 -17.85 -7.81
CA ASP A 6 3.53 -18.42 -6.74
C ASP A 6 5.03 -18.17 -6.98
N GLU A 7 5.38 -17.67 -8.17
CA GLU A 7 6.75 -17.36 -8.59
C GLU A 7 6.91 -15.87 -8.83
N LEU A 8 8.10 -15.35 -8.52
CA LEU A 8 8.46 -13.98 -8.86
C LEU A 8 8.96 -13.93 -10.31
N PRO A 9 8.56 -12.96 -11.14
CA PRO A 9 9.13 -12.79 -12.46
C PRO A 9 10.59 -12.29 -12.37
N SER A 10 11.35 -12.47 -13.46
CA SER A 10 12.62 -11.75 -13.62
C SER A 10 12.37 -10.23 -13.60
N PRO A 11 13.37 -9.39 -13.26
CA PRO A 11 13.21 -7.94 -13.30
C PRO A 11 12.70 -7.38 -14.64
N SER A 12 13.13 -7.97 -15.76
CA SER A 12 12.68 -7.54 -17.09
C SER A 12 11.24 -7.97 -17.37
N ASP A 13 10.85 -9.18 -16.96
CA ASP A 13 9.47 -9.66 -17.14
C ASP A 13 8.52 -8.88 -16.24
N PHE A 14 8.95 -8.55 -15.02
CA PHE A 14 8.21 -7.67 -14.14
C PHE A 14 7.91 -6.32 -14.82
N TYR A 15 8.95 -5.70 -15.37
CA TYR A 15 8.84 -4.45 -16.08
C TYR A 15 7.90 -4.56 -17.29
N ASN A 16 8.12 -5.53 -18.17
CA ASN A 16 7.38 -5.63 -19.43
C ASN A 16 5.92 -6.04 -19.21
N LYS A 17 5.67 -7.02 -18.35
CA LYS A 17 4.33 -7.59 -18.16
C LYS A 17 3.45 -6.76 -17.23
N TYR A 18 3.99 -6.30 -16.10
CA TYR A 18 3.19 -5.66 -15.05
C TYR A 18 3.36 -4.15 -15.02
N VAL A 19 4.58 -3.63 -15.10
CA VAL A 19 4.82 -2.17 -15.08
C VAL A 19 4.34 -1.51 -16.37
N MET A 20 4.88 -1.91 -17.52
CA MET A 20 4.46 -1.40 -18.84
C MET A 20 3.04 -1.83 -19.19
N GLY A 21 2.67 -3.06 -18.81
CA GLY A 21 1.31 -3.56 -18.99
C GLY A 21 0.27 -2.93 -18.07
N GLN A 22 0.69 -2.20 -17.03
CA GLN A 22 -0.18 -1.60 -16.02
C GLN A 22 -1.16 -2.60 -15.39
N LYS A 23 -0.65 -3.79 -15.04
CA LYS A 23 -1.45 -4.91 -14.50
C LYS A 23 -1.10 -5.18 -13.04
N PRO A 24 -2.07 -5.17 -12.12
CA PRO A 24 -1.83 -5.63 -10.75
C PRO A 24 -1.58 -7.13 -10.73
N VAL A 25 -0.79 -7.57 -9.76
CA VAL A 25 -0.47 -9.00 -9.55
C VAL A 25 -0.21 -9.26 -8.08
N LEU A 26 -0.65 -10.42 -7.61
CA LEU A 26 -0.40 -10.95 -6.28
C LEU A 26 0.65 -12.06 -6.35
N PHE A 27 1.76 -11.90 -5.66
CA PHE A 27 2.80 -12.90 -5.47
C PHE A 27 2.63 -13.59 -4.13
N ARG A 28 2.30 -14.88 -4.13
CA ARG A 28 2.12 -15.65 -2.91
C ARG A 28 3.46 -15.90 -2.23
N GLN A 29 3.49 -15.71 -0.92
CA GLN A 29 4.64 -16.05 -0.08
C GLN A 29 5.98 -15.45 -0.54
N ALA A 30 5.94 -14.32 -1.25
CA ALA A 30 7.12 -13.60 -1.75
C ALA A 30 7.97 -12.97 -0.63
N ALA A 31 7.35 -12.60 0.49
CA ALA A 31 8.01 -12.04 1.67
C ALA A 31 8.43 -13.09 2.71
N ARG A 32 8.17 -14.39 2.48
CA ARG A 32 8.37 -15.46 3.49
C ARG A 32 9.79 -15.54 4.05
N HIS A 33 10.78 -15.13 3.25
CA HIS A 33 12.20 -15.18 3.61
C HIS A 33 12.73 -13.88 4.22
N MET A 34 11.91 -12.83 4.26
CA MET A 34 12.29 -11.58 4.93
C MET A 34 12.26 -11.78 6.46
N PRO A 35 13.25 -11.27 7.22
CA PRO A 35 13.25 -11.40 8.67
C PRO A 35 11.95 -10.90 9.31
N ALA A 36 11.37 -9.82 8.79
CA ALA A 36 10.10 -9.26 9.24
C ALA A 36 8.95 -10.29 9.29
N TYR A 37 8.89 -11.24 8.35
CA TYR A 37 7.83 -12.26 8.29
C TYR A 37 7.80 -13.17 9.52
N SER A 38 8.97 -13.57 10.02
CA SER A 38 9.08 -14.51 11.15
C SER A 38 9.29 -13.81 12.49
N ARG A 39 9.87 -12.60 12.50
CA ARG A 39 10.32 -11.94 13.72
C ARG A 39 9.36 -10.92 14.28
N TRP A 40 8.52 -10.27 13.47
CA TRP A 40 7.68 -9.13 13.90
C TRP A 40 6.49 -9.54 14.76
N THR A 41 6.79 -10.10 15.92
CA THR A 41 5.91 -10.25 17.09
C THR A 41 5.97 -8.98 17.94
N ASP A 42 4.96 -8.74 18.76
CA ASP A 42 4.93 -7.54 19.62
C ASP A 42 6.09 -7.54 20.63
N ASP A 43 6.46 -8.70 21.17
CA ASP A 43 7.58 -8.84 22.10
C ASP A 43 8.92 -8.52 21.44
N TYR A 44 9.17 -9.07 20.25
CA TYR A 44 10.39 -8.78 19.48
C TYR A 44 10.48 -7.30 19.10
N LEU A 45 9.39 -6.73 18.59
CA LEU A 45 9.33 -5.32 18.19
C LEU A 45 9.58 -4.40 19.38
N ARG A 46 9.00 -4.73 20.55
CA ARG A 46 9.21 -3.97 21.79
C ARG A 46 10.66 -4.04 22.27
N ASP A 47 11.23 -5.24 22.35
CA ASP A 47 12.59 -5.47 22.84
C ASP A 47 13.64 -4.77 21.94
N ARG A 48 13.51 -4.93 20.62
CA ARG A 48 14.54 -4.48 19.66
C ARG A 48 14.35 -3.05 19.19
N TYR A 49 13.11 -2.60 19.07
CA TYR A 49 12.76 -1.33 18.41
C TYR A 49 11.83 -0.46 19.25
N GLY A 50 11.58 -0.78 20.52
CA GLY A 50 10.60 -0.07 21.36
C GLY A 50 10.81 1.45 21.49
N SER A 51 12.06 1.91 21.39
CA SER A 51 12.43 3.34 21.44
C SER A 51 12.32 4.06 20.10
N VAL A 52 12.16 3.33 18.99
CA VAL A 52 12.00 3.91 17.66
C VAL A 52 10.70 4.69 17.59
N VAL A 53 10.76 5.87 16.98
CA VAL A 53 9.57 6.71 16.77
C VAL A 53 8.87 6.29 15.48
N MET A 54 7.58 6.02 15.61
CA MET A 54 6.63 5.86 14.51
C MET A 54 6.04 7.25 14.26
N ASP A 55 6.46 7.90 13.17
CA ASP A 55 5.78 9.11 12.71
C ASP A 55 4.38 8.73 12.20
N GLN A 56 3.40 9.63 12.24
CA GLN A 56 2.08 9.35 11.65
C GLN A 56 1.34 8.14 12.27
N VAL A 57 1.16 8.15 13.59
CA VAL A 57 0.13 7.33 14.23
C VAL A 57 -1.20 8.08 14.11
N GLU A 58 -2.05 7.59 13.23
CA GLU A 58 -3.39 8.13 13.00
C GLU A 58 -4.35 7.65 14.09
N THR A 59 -5.23 8.53 14.56
CA THR A 59 -6.14 8.25 15.69
C THR A 59 -7.52 7.78 15.28
N GLU A 60 -7.74 7.51 13.98
CA GLU A 60 -8.99 7.00 13.44
C GLU A 60 -8.73 5.90 12.39
N LYS A 61 -9.24 4.67 12.60
CA LYS A 61 -9.02 3.55 11.65
C LYS A 61 -9.87 3.59 10.37
N LYS A 62 -10.98 4.35 10.37
CA LYS A 62 -11.78 4.60 9.16
C LYS A 62 -11.25 5.88 8.55
N GLU A 63 -10.64 5.76 7.39
CA GLU A 63 -10.13 6.91 6.66
C GLU A 63 -11.31 7.73 6.13
N THR A 64 -11.36 9.02 6.48
CA THR A 64 -12.35 9.96 5.95
C THR A 64 -11.71 11.05 5.08
N ARG A 65 -10.40 11.29 5.28
CA ARG A 65 -9.63 12.41 4.70
C ARG A 65 -10.27 13.79 4.88
N LEU A 66 -11.15 13.96 5.88
CA LEU A 66 -11.74 15.25 6.26
C LEU A 66 -10.89 15.97 7.31
N THR A 67 -10.18 15.20 8.10
CA THR A 67 -9.18 15.65 9.07
C THR A 67 -7.98 14.72 9.00
N TYR A 68 -6.81 15.17 9.45
CA TYR A 68 -5.60 14.35 9.52
C TYR A 68 -5.03 14.30 10.94
N PRO A 69 -5.77 13.69 11.90
CA PRO A 69 -5.32 13.64 13.28
C PRO A 69 -4.22 12.58 13.42
N LYS A 70 -2.98 13.06 13.61
CA LYS A 70 -1.82 12.21 13.82
C LYS A 70 -0.97 12.64 15.00
N GLU A 71 -0.32 11.65 15.60
CA GLU A 71 0.66 11.84 16.66
C GLU A 71 1.94 11.06 16.33
N ASP A 72 3.05 11.45 16.97
CA ASP A 72 4.31 10.73 16.89
C ASP A 72 4.51 9.94 18.19
N TRP A 73 4.56 8.62 18.09
CA TRP A 73 4.68 7.73 19.25
C TRP A 73 5.94 6.87 19.15
N THR A 74 6.51 6.51 20.29
CA THR A 74 7.48 5.40 20.31
C THR A 74 6.76 4.09 19.96
N LEU A 75 7.48 3.14 19.37
CA LEU A 75 6.91 1.83 19.05
C LEU A 75 6.39 1.12 20.30
N SER A 76 7.06 1.24 21.44
CA SER A 76 6.53 0.73 22.72
C SER A 76 5.18 1.34 23.08
N LYS A 77 5.05 2.69 23.00
CA LYS A 77 3.77 3.37 23.27
C LYS A 77 2.70 2.91 22.27
N PHE A 78 3.04 2.76 21.00
CA PHE A 78 2.12 2.23 20.00
C PHE A 78 1.67 0.80 20.35
N LEU A 79 2.60 -0.11 20.63
CA LEU A 79 2.31 -1.49 21.01
C LEU A 79 1.43 -1.59 22.27
N ASP A 80 1.56 -0.66 23.22
CA ASP A 80 0.72 -0.62 24.42
C ASP A 80 -0.74 -0.24 24.15
N ASN A 81 -1.00 0.45 23.02
CA ASN A 81 -2.27 1.12 22.76
C ASN A 81 -3.01 0.62 21.51
N TYR A 82 -2.31 0.13 20.47
CA TYR A 82 -2.92 -0.15 19.17
C TYR A 82 -4.05 -1.19 19.20
N ASN A 83 -4.00 -2.13 20.14
CA ASN A 83 -5.07 -3.12 20.36
C ASN A 83 -6.24 -2.61 21.23
N LYS A 84 -6.11 -1.43 21.84
CA LYS A 84 -7.06 -0.88 22.83
C LYS A 84 -7.78 0.37 22.33
N SER A 85 -7.23 1.05 21.34
CA SER A 85 -7.74 2.31 20.83
C SER A 85 -7.94 2.27 19.31
N ASN A 86 -8.59 3.30 18.79
CA ASN A 86 -8.89 3.44 17.36
C ASN A 86 -7.68 3.94 16.54
N VAL A 87 -6.47 3.51 16.90
CA VAL A 87 -5.25 3.96 16.24
C VAL A 87 -4.70 2.95 15.24
N TYR A 88 -3.98 3.45 14.26
CA TYR A 88 -3.11 2.68 13.39
C TYR A 88 -1.94 3.54 12.92
N SER A 89 -0.88 2.93 12.43
CA SER A 89 0.29 3.67 11.95
C SER A 89 0.38 3.60 10.43
N THR A 90 0.73 4.74 9.83
CA THR A 90 1.14 4.95 8.44
C THR A 90 2.55 5.56 8.37
N ALA A 91 3.40 5.17 9.32
CA ALA A 91 4.75 5.71 9.48
C ALA A 91 5.64 5.46 8.27
N THR A 92 6.54 6.39 7.99
CA THR A 92 7.75 6.07 7.21
C THR A 92 8.43 4.90 7.91
N THR A 93 8.72 3.82 7.18
CA THR A 93 9.32 2.61 7.78
C THR A 93 10.61 3.00 8.50
N PRO A 94 10.67 2.92 9.84
CA PRO A 94 11.80 3.49 10.55
C PRO A 94 13.10 2.73 10.26
N ARG A 95 14.22 3.44 10.39
CA ARG A 95 15.55 2.81 10.31
C ARG A 95 15.66 1.68 11.32
N GLY A 96 16.27 0.56 10.93
CA GLY A 96 16.36 -0.65 11.73
C GLY A 96 15.21 -1.63 11.46
N LEU A 97 13.97 -1.15 11.37
CA LEU A 97 12.84 -1.95 10.86
C LEU A 97 12.96 -2.16 9.35
N SER A 98 13.37 -1.12 8.61
CA SER A 98 13.66 -1.19 7.18
C SER A 98 14.70 -2.26 6.83
N ASP A 99 15.62 -2.56 7.74
CA ASP A 99 16.72 -3.50 7.51
C ASP A 99 16.23 -4.98 7.52
N GLU A 100 15.00 -5.22 8.01
CA GLU A 100 14.34 -6.52 8.04
C GLU A 100 13.33 -6.71 6.90
N VAL A 101 13.20 -5.71 6.02
CA VAL A 101 12.29 -5.70 4.87
C VAL A 101 13.11 -5.50 3.61
N TYR A 102 13.20 -6.55 2.78
CA TYR A 102 14.01 -6.51 1.57
C TYR A 102 13.21 -6.03 0.37
N LEU A 103 13.92 -5.43 -0.60
CA LEU A 103 13.36 -5.29 -1.94
C LEU A 103 13.21 -6.68 -2.56
N LEU A 104 12.08 -6.91 -3.23
CA LEU A 104 11.88 -8.16 -3.96
C LEU A 104 12.91 -8.29 -5.09
N PRO A 105 13.39 -9.52 -5.40
CA PRO A 105 14.36 -9.76 -6.47
C PRO A 105 14.01 -9.12 -7.81
N LEU A 106 12.72 -9.05 -8.15
CA LEU A 106 12.20 -8.37 -9.35
C LEU A 106 12.56 -6.87 -9.44
N MET A 107 13.01 -6.25 -8.34
CA MET A 107 13.43 -4.84 -8.27
C MET A 107 14.95 -4.65 -8.20
N ASN A 108 15.74 -5.71 -8.12
CA ASN A 108 17.20 -5.62 -7.87
C ASN A 108 17.96 -4.91 -9.00
N CYS A 109 17.43 -4.93 -10.22
CA CYS A 109 17.97 -4.21 -11.37
C CYS A 109 16.84 -3.65 -12.24
N GLY A 110 17.16 -3.00 -13.35
CA GLY A 110 16.17 -2.31 -14.21
C GLY A 110 15.98 -0.84 -13.88
N GLY A 111 16.73 -0.31 -12.90
CA GLY A 111 16.71 1.09 -12.50
C GLY A 111 15.69 1.44 -11.41
N PHE A 112 14.93 0.47 -10.89
CA PHE A 112 13.91 0.69 -9.85
C PHE A 112 14.47 1.28 -8.56
N HIS A 113 15.58 0.74 -8.05
CA HIS A 113 16.20 1.19 -6.80
C HIS A 113 16.64 2.66 -6.82
N LYS A 114 16.91 3.25 -8.00
CA LYS A 114 17.29 4.66 -8.16
C LYS A 114 16.10 5.63 -8.10
N ARG A 115 14.87 5.09 -8.06
CA ARG A 115 13.61 5.83 -8.17
C ARG A 115 12.61 5.43 -7.07
N MET A 116 13.09 4.83 -5.99
CA MET A 116 12.29 4.62 -4.79
C MET A 116 11.94 5.97 -4.18
N SER A 117 10.68 6.15 -3.84
CA SER A 117 10.15 7.38 -3.25
C SER A 117 10.08 7.25 -1.74
N SER A 118 9.42 6.20 -1.24
CA SER A 118 9.22 6.00 0.19
C SER A 118 8.90 4.54 0.51
N SER A 119 9.22 4.15 1.75
CA SER A 119 8.77 2.90 2.38
C SER A 119 7.88 3.27 3.54
N VAL A 120 6.67 2.74 3.60
CA VAL A 120 5.68 3.07 4.63
C VAL A 120 5.18 1.81 5.32
N LEU A 121 5.30 1.80 6.65
CA LEU A 121 4.87 0.74 7.53
C LEU A 121 3.43 0.99 7.96
N TRP A 122 2.56 0.05 7.61
CA TRP A 122 1.18 0.01 8.04
C TRP A 122 1.04 -1.02 9.15
N PHE A 123 0.70 -0.57 10.36
CA PHE A 123 0.51 -1.43 11.52
C PHE A 123 -0.80 -1.06 12.22
N SER A 124 -1.71 -2.02 12.36
CA SER A 124 -2.96 -1.86 13.08
C SER A 124 -3.38 -3.13 13.82
N SER A 125 -4.37 -3.01 14.69
CA SER A 125 -5.10 -4.14 15.27
C SER A 125 -6.23 -4.64 14.36
N GLY A 126 -6.26 -4.19 13.11
CA GLY A 126 -7.30 -4.52 12.14
C GLY A 126 -8.55 -3.66 12.28
N GLY A 127 -9.56 -3.98 11.48
CA GLY A 127 -10.81 -3.23 11.37
C GLY A 127 -10.63 -1.89 10.66
N THR A 128 -9.58 -1.75 9.84
CA THR A 128 -9.27 -0.53 9.09
C THR A 128 -9.96 -0.57 7.73
N LYS A 129 -10.44 0.58 7.26
CA LYS A 129 -11.04 0.76 5.93
C LYS A 129 -10.52 2.06 5.33
N SER A 130 -10.03 1.99 4.09
CA SER A 130 -9.59 3.17 3.35
C SER A 130 -10.77 3.84 2.63
N VAL A 131 -10.58 5.09 2.22
CA VAL A 131 -11.40 5.65 1.14
C VAL A 131 -11.00 5.01 -0.20
N ILE A 132 -11.85 5.16 -1.23
CA ILE A 132 -11.44 4.83 -2.59
C ILE A 132 -10.57 5.96 -3.13
N HIS A 133 -9.33 5.65 -3.50
CA HIS A 133 -8.38 6.63 -4.04
C HIS A 133 -7.41 5.97 -5.01
N SER A 134 -6.52 6.76 -5.62
CA SER A 134 -5.45 6.28 -6.49
C SER A 134 -4.12 6.93 -6.12
N ASP A 135 -3.04 6.16 -6.15
CA ASP A 135 -1.68 6.67 -5.94
C ASP A 135 -1.06 7.16 -7.25
N HIS A 136 -0.13 8.11 -7.19
CA HIS A 136 0.60 8.60 -8.38
C HIS A 136 1.87 7.78 -8.67
N GLN A 137 2.31 6.96 -7.72
CA GLN A 137 3.49 6.10 -7.78
C GLN A 137 3.10 4.63 -8.02
N GLU A 138 4.06 3.87 -8.54
CA GLU A 138 3.98 2.40 -8.55
C GLU A 138 4.15 1.90 -7.10
N ASN A 139 3.52 0.78 -6.74
CA ASN A 139 3.51 0.29 -5.36
C ASN A 139 3.80 -1.22 -5.29
N ILE A 140 4.79 -1.60 -4.48
CA ILE A 140 4.93 -2.99 -3.99
C ILE A 140 4.50 -3.01 -2.54
N HIS A 141 3.48 -3.81 -2.24
CA HIS A 141 2.93 -3.97 -0.91
C HIS A 141 3.18 -5.39 -0.41
N CYS A 142 3.87 -5.56 0.72
CA CYS A 142 4.12 -6.87 1.33
C CYS A 142 3.47 -6.97 2.71
N MET A 143 2.79 -8.09 2.97
CA MET A 143 2.13 -8.40 4.24
C MET A 143 3.03 -9.26 5.13
N PHE A 144 3.18 -8.88 6.41
CA PHE A 144 3.97 -9.61 7.41
C PHE A 144 3.12 -10.20 8.54
N ALA A 145 1.93 -9.65 8.78
CA ALA A 145 0.95 -10.22 9.70
C ALA A 145 -0.47 -9.88 9.27
N GLY A 146 -1.42 -10.78 9.57
CA GLY A 146 -2.84 -10.57 9.27
C GLY A 146 -3.20 -10.69 7.80
N GLN A 147 -4.27 -10.02 7.41
CA GLN A 147 -4.83 -10.07 6.05
C GLN A 147 -5.33 -8.69 5.61
N LYS A 148 -5.21 -8.37 4.33
CA LYS A 148 -5.88 -7.23 3.69
C LYS A 148 -6.65 -7.69 2.45
N LYS A 149 -7.87 -7.20 2.30
CA LYS A 149 -8.68 -7.36 1.08
C LYS A 149 -8.60 -6.08 0.27
N TRP A 150 -8.39 -6.24 -1.03
CA TRP A 150 -8.29 -5.16 -1.97
C TRP A 150 -9.40 -5.27 -3.01
N ILE A 151 -10.04 -4.15 -3.28
CA ILE A 151 -10.91 -3.94 -4.44
C ILE A 151 -10.21 -2.90 -5.31
N LEU A 152 -10.12 -3.16 -6.60
CA LEU A 152 -9.30 -2.44 -7.56
C LEU A 152 -10.11 -2.10 -8.80
N TRP A 153 -9.89 -0.91 -9.33
CA TRP A 153 -10.41 -0.48 -10.62
C TRP A 153 -9.26 0.08 -11.47
N SER A 154 -9.35 -0.15 -12.78
CA SER A 154 -8.32 0.33 -13.71
C SER A 154 -8.21 1.85 -13.65
N ARG A 155 -7.05 2.40 -13.96
CA ARG A 155 -6.87 3.84 -14.22
C ARG A 155 -7.80 4.38 -15.31
N ASP A 156 -8.22 3.52 -16.23
CA ASP A 156 -9.13 3.87 -17.34
C ASP A 156 -10.60 3.83 -16.89
N SER A 157 -10.87 3.41 -15.66
CA SER A 157 -12.17 3.54 -15.04
C SER A 157 -12.49 5.02 -14.86
N LYS A 158 -13.64 5.47 -15.36
CA LYS A 158 -14.11 6.87 -15.30
C LYS A 158 -14.59 7.26 -13.89
N ILE A 159 -13.83 6.89 -12.86
CA ILE A 159 -14.10 7.13 -11.44
C ILE A 159 -14.03 8.63 -11.08
N PRO A 160 -13.11 9.45 -11.64
CA PRO A 160 -13.03 10.88 -11.30
C PRO A 160 -14.15 11.74 -11.89
N THR A 161 -15.40 11.42 -11.58
CA THR A 161 -16.59 12.13 -12.07
C THR A 161 -17.59 12.37 -10.95
N ALA A 162 -18.49 13.34 -11.15
CA ALA A 162 -19.56 13.64 -10.19
C ALA A 162 -20.51 12.45 -9.99
N GLU A 163 -20.76 11.65 -11.04
CA GLU A 163 -21.61 10.44 -11.00
C GLU A 163 -21.05 9.34 -10.08
N MET A 164 -19.77 9.43 -9.73
CA MET A 164 -19.08 8.49 -8.84
C MET A 164 -18.89 9.06 -7.45
N GLY A 165 -19.21 10.33 -7.22
CA GLY A 165 -18.97 11.03 -5.94
C GLY A 165 -17.51 11.44 -5.74
N TRP A 166 -16.75 11.61 -6.82
CA TRP A 166 -15.35 12.06 -6.76
C TRP A 166 -15.22 13.46 -6.18
N VAL A 167 -14.16 13.65 -5.40
CA VAL A 167 -13.80 14.91 -4.76
C VAL A 167 -12.29 15.12 -4.91
N VAL A 168 -11.91 16.34 -5.28
CA VAL A 168 -10.57 16.87 -5.05
C VAL A 168 -10.66 17.75 -3.82
N ALA A 169 -10.10 17.31 -2.70
CA ALA A 169 -10.30 17.99 -1.41
C ALA A 169 -9.85 19.45 -1.46
N ASP A 170 -8.73 19.73 -2.15
CA ASP A 170 -8.18 21.07 -2.27
C ASP A 170 -9.09 22.02 -3.08
N GLU A 171 -9.88 21.50 -4.01
CA GLU A 171 -10.86 22.28 -4.79
C GLU A 171 -12.17 22.49 -4.02
N GLU A 172 -12.60 21.51 -3.22
CA GLU A 172 -13.85 21.60 -2.44
C GLU A 172 -13.71 22.52 -1.22
N LYS A 173 -12.49 22.75 -0.70
CA LYS A 173 -12.23 23.63 0.46
C LYS A 173 -12.83 25.03 0.31
N ASP A 174 -12.79 25.58 -0.90
CA ASP A 174 -13.24 26.95 -1.18
C ASP A 174 -14.77 27.07 -1.22
N THR A 175 -15.48 25.96 -1.39
CA THR A 175 -16.94 25.95 -1.62
C THR A 175 -17.71 25.21 -0.54
N ASN A 176 -17.06 24.35 0.25
CA ASN A 176 -17.69 23.54 1.27
C ASN A 176 -16.88 23.55 2.59
N PRO A 177 -17.41 24.20 3.65
CA PRO A 177 -16.74 24.28 4.96
C PRO A 177 -16.43 22.91 5.59
N ALA A 178 -17.13 21.83 5.20
CA ALA A 178 -16.85 20.48 5.67
C ALA A 178 -15.48 19.95 5.19
N PHE A 179 -14.93 20.50 4.11
CA PHE A 179 -13.67 20.07 3.51
C PHE A 179 -12.48 20.96 3.89
N LYS A 180 -12.66 21.95 4.78
CA LYS A 180 -11.62 22.93 5.13
C LYS A 180 -10.26 22.29 5.50
N ASP A 181 -10.29 21.17 6.22
CA ASP A 181 -9.11 20.42 6.69
C ASP A 181 -8.87 19.13 5.89
N ALA A 182 -9.64 18.91 4.82
CA ALA A 182 -9.57 17.71 4.01
C ALA A 182 -8.29 17.67 3.17
N TYR A 183 -7.87 16.50 2.69
CA TYR A 183 -6.65 16.38 1.88
C TYR A 183 -6.73 15.29 0.82
N GLY A 184 -5.94 15.47 -0.24
CA GLY A 184 -5.81 14.52 -1.35
C GLY A 184 -7.05 14.43 -2.26
N SER A 185 -6.98 13.50 -3.21
CA SER A 185 -8.07 13.22 -4.16
C SER A 185 -8.62 11.82 -3.94
N TYR A 186 -9.93 11.71 -3.76
CA TYR A 186 -10.60 10.47 -3.38
C TYR A 186 -12.10 10.52 -3.70
N VAL A 187 -12.77 9.38 -3.57
CA VAL A 187 -14.23 9.30 -3.66
C VAL A 187 -14.83 9.76 -2.32
N GLY A 188 -14.97 11.08 -2.14
CA GLY A 188 -15.33 11.67 -0.85
C GLY A 188 -16.81 11.77 -0.52
N LYS A 189 -17.71 11.65 -1.53
CA LYS A 189 -19.17 11.74 -1.30
C LYS A 189 -19.84 10.37 -1.14
N LEU A 190 -19.08 9.29 -1.24
CA LEU A 190 -19.53 7.90 -1.14
C LEU A 190 -19.20 7.30 0.22
N ASP A 191 -20.16 6.64 0.86
CA ASP A 191 -19.87 5.77 2.00
C ASP A 191 -19.51 4.37 1.48
N VAL A 192 -18.25 3.97 1.69
CA VAL A 192 -17.75 2.65 1.30
C VAL A 192 -18.44 1.50 2.04
N ASP A 193 -19.08 1.78 3.18
CA ASP A 193 -19.87 0.79 3.93
C ASP A 193 -21.29 0.60 3.36
N ALA A 194 -21.79 1.60 2.63
CA ALA A 194 -23.17 1.63 2.12
C ALA A 194 -23.24 2.45 0.82
N VAL A 195 -22.80 1.85 -0.28
CA VAL A 195 -22.79 2.49 -1.61
C VAL A 195 -24.23 2.78 -2.07
N ASP A 196 -24.58 4.07 -2.14
CA ASP A 196 -25.86 4.53 -2.68
C ASP A 196 -25.82 4.59 -4.21
N LEU A 197 -26.29 3.52 -4.85
CA LEU A 197 -26.35 3.41 -6.32
C LEU A 197 -27.43 4.30 -6.95
N GLN A 198 -28.39 4.83 -6.19
CA GLN A 198 -29.34 5.80 -6.73
C GLN A 198 -28.69 7.17 -6.87
N ARG A 199 -27.88 7.54 -5.87
CA ARG A 199 -27.12 8.80 -5.87
C ARG A 199 -25.88 8.75 -6.76
N PHE A 200 -25.20 7.61 -6.83
CA PHE A 200 -23.98 7.40 -7.62
C PHE A 200 -24.12 6.18 -8.55
N PRO A 201 -24.95 6.28 -9.61
CA PRO A 201 -25.27 5.15 -10.47
C PRO A 201 -24.06 4.58 -11.23
N GLY A 202 -23.00 5.39 -11.41
CA GLY A 202 -21.80 4.96 -12.12
C GLY A 202 -21.14 3.70 -11.54
N TRP A 203 -21.29 3.44 -10.24
CA TRP A 203 -20.72 2.26 -9.57
C TRP A 203 -21.36 0.94 -10.01
N GLY A 204 -22.59 0.95 -10.52
CA GLY A 204 -23.33 -0.27 -10.90
C GLY A 204 -22.76 -0.99 -12.13
N GLU A 205 -22.02 -0.28 -12.98
CA GLU A 205 -21.52 -0.80 -14.27
C GLU A 205 -19.99 -0.97 -14.30
N LEU A 206 -19.30 -0.54 -13.25
CA LEU A 206 -17.84 -0.57 -13.21
C LEU A 206 -17.30 -1.99 -13.12
N ARG A 207 -16.42 -2.34 -14.07
CA ARG A 207 -15.59 -3.52 -13.95
C ARG A 207 -14.56 -3.32 -12.84
N TRP A 208 -14.46 -4.30 -11.94
CA TRP A 208 -13.55 -4.28 -10.82
C TRP A 208 -12.77 -5.60 -10.70
N TRP A 209 -11.68 -5.54 -9.94
CA TRP A 209 -10.82 -6.64 -9.60
C TRP A 209 -10.72 -6.73 -8.08
N ASN A 210 -10.41 -7.91 -7.57
CA ASN A 210 -10.11 -8.08 -6.16
C ASN A 210 -8.92 -9.01 -5.98
N MET A 211 -8.32 -8.88 -4.80
CA MET A 211 -7.35 -9.80 -4.27
C MET A 211 -7.42 -9.81 -2.74
N THR A 212 -6.89 -10.87 -2.14
CA THR A 212 -6.77 -10.98 -0.69
C THR A 212 -5.38 -11.47 -0.35
N MET A 213 -4.66 -10.64 0.40
CA MET A 213 -3.26 -10.84 0.76
C MET A 213 -3.17 -11.30 2.20
N GLY A 214 -2.53 -12.43 2.44
CA GLY A 214 -2.18 -12.90 3.78
C GLY A 214 -0.72 -12.62 4.12
N ALA A 215 -0.32 -12.91 5.36
CA ALA A 215 1.09 -12.85 5.76
C ALA A 215 1.98 -13.67 4.80
N GLY A 216 3.07 -13.04 4.35
CA GLY A 216 4.02 -13.58 3.39
C GLY A 216 3.74 -13.16 1.94
N ASP A 217 2.53 -12.73 1.60
CA ASP A 217 2.20 -12.31 0.24
C ASP A 217 2.69 -10.88 -0.05
N CYS A 218 3.08 -10.64 -1.30
CA CYS A 218 3.33 -9.29 -1.82
C CYS A 218 2.48 -9.02 -3.06
N ALA A 219 2.00 -7.80 -3.25
CA ALA A 219 1.26 -7.40 -4.42
C ALA A 219 1.91 -6.19 -5.09
N TYR A 220 1.85 -6.18 -6.41
CA TYR A 220 2.14 -5.00 -7.21
C TYR A 220 0.83 -4.28 -7.55
N ILE A 221 0.74 -3.00 -7.20
CA ILE A 221 -0.35 -2.11 -7.60
C ILE A 221 0.23 -1.08 -8.56
N PRO A 222 -0.21 -1.06 -9.84
CA PRO A 222 0.27 -0.08 -10.77
C PRO A 222 -0.23 1.31 -10.38
N ARG A 223 0.57 2.33 -10.70
CA ARG A 223 0.24 3.72 -10.44
C ARG A 223 -1.13 4.05 -11.04
N SER A 224 -1.84 4.98 -10.43
CA SER A 224 -3.16 5.47 -10.85
C SER A 224 -4.28 4.42 -10.90
N TRP A 225 -4.06 3.20 -10.40
CA TRP A 225 -5.16 2.28 -10.13
C TRP A 225 -5.95 2.75 -8.92
N PHE A 226 -7.26 2.85 -9.08
CA PHE A 226 -8.14 3.16 -7.96
C PHE A 226 -8.28 1.92 -7.09
N HIS A 227 -8.30 2.12 -5.78
CA HIS A 227 -8.34 1.01 -4.85
C HIS A 227 -9.08 1.37 -3.56
N TYR A 228 -9.70 0.33 -3.00
CA TYR A 228 -10.24 0.27 -1.64
C TYR A 228 -9.56 -0.88 -0.91
N VAL A 229 -9.20 -0.66 0.35
CA VAL A 229 -8.50 -1.64 1.17
C VAL A 229 -9.20 -1.76 2.52
N GLU A 230 -9.46 -3.00 2.91
CA GLU A 230 -9.94 -3.30 4.25
C GLU A 230 -9.11 -4.39 4.92
N ALA A 231 -8.94 -4.26 6.24
CA ALA A 231 -8.36 -5.30 7.08
C ALA A 231 -9.44 -5.83 8.04
N PRO A 232 -9.58 -7.16 8.20
CA PRO A 232 -10.42 -7.74 9.25
C PRO A 232 -9.99 -7.24 10.64
N ALA A 233 -10.82 -7.43 11.67
CA ALA A 233 -10.50 -7.10 13.07
C ALA A 233 -9.46 -8.07 13.66
N GLN A 234 -8.25 -8.05 13.09
CA GLN A 234 -7.08 -8.83 13.48
C GLN A 234 -5.82 -7.98 13.27
N ARG A 235 -4.81 -8.17 14.13
CA ARG A 235 -3.47 -7.60 13.97
C ARG A 235 -2.98 -7.73 12.53
N ALA A 236 -2.65 -6.60 11.92
CA ALA A 236 -2.16 -6.51 10.55
C ALA A 236 -0.89 -5.68 10.49
N ILE A 237 0.15 -6.22 9.85
CA ILE A 237 1.39 -5.51 9.56
C ILE A 237 1.73 -5.68 8.10
N SER A 238 2.07 -4.57 7.44
CA SER A 238 2.50 -4.59 6.06
C SER A 238 3.38 -3.40 5.73
N VAL A 239 4.25 -3.53 4.73
CA VAL A 239 5.07 -2.42 4.22
C VAL A 239 4.76 -2.18 2.76
N HIS A 240 4.58 -0.89 2.42
CA HIS A 240 4.44 -0.41 1.06
C HIS A 240 5.74 0.24 0.63
N VAL A 241 6.21 -0.11 -0.57
CA VAL A 241 7.35 0.54 -1.24
C VAL A 241 6.81 1.24 -2.46
N TRP A 242 6.74 2.58 -2.39
CA TRP A 242 6.36 3.41 -3.52
C TRP A 242 7.59 3.80 -4.33
N PHE A 243 7.48 3.70 -5.65
CA PHE A 243 8.57 3.99 -6.58
C PHE A 243 8.05 4.57 -7.89
N HIS A 244 8.95 5.22 -8.62
CA HIS A 244 8.71 5.68 -9.98
C HIS A 244 9.48 4.81 -10.97
N THR A 245 9.00 4.79 -12.20
CA THR A 245 9.61 4.03 -13.29
C THR A 245 10.00 4.96 -14.44
N ARG A 246 11.00 4.54 -15.22
CA ARG A 246 11.32 5.17 -16.49
C ARG A 246 10.46 4.57 -17.59
N SER A 247 10.40 5.24 -18.72
CA SER A 247 9.82 4.69 -19.95
C SER A 247 10.65 3.55 -20.56
N SER A 248 11.91 3.36 -20.12
CA SER A 248 12.79 2.27 -20.54
C SER A 248 13.41 1.53 -19.36
N PHE A 249 13.60 0.23 -19.54
CA PHE A 249 14.26 -0.65 -18.58
C PHE A 249 15.79 -0.52 -18.65
N ASP A 250 16.46 -0.36 -17.51
CA ASP A 250 17.93 -0.24 -17.44
C ASP A 250 18.61 -1.63 -17.47
N HIS A 251 18.75 -2.22 -18.66
CA HIS A 251 19.41 -3.52 -18.85
C HIS A 251 20.86 -3.56 -18.32
N LYS A 252 21.60 -2.45 -18.48
CA LYS A 252 23.00 -2.35 -18.03
C LYS A 252 23.12 -2.54 -16.52
N SER A 253 22.14 -2.07 -15.76
CA SER A 253 22.12 -2.32 -14.30
C SER A 253 22.00 -3.80 -13.95
N CYS A 254 21.35 -4.61 -14.78
CA CYS A 254 21.25 -6.06 -14.57
C CYS A 254 22.57 -6.77 -14.95
N GLU A 255 23.21 -6.36 -16.04
CA GLU A 255 24.53 -6.86 -16.43
C GLU A 255 25.57 -6.61 -15.33
N ALA A 256 25.63 -5.39 -14.81
CA ALA A 256 26.55 -5.02 -13.72
C ALA A 256 26.31 -5.83 -12.44
N MET A 257 25.07 -6.25 -12.16
CA MET A 257 24.77 -7.13 -11.03
C MET A 257 25.26 -8.57 -11.29
N ARG A 258 25.08 -9.10 -12.50
CA ARG A 258 25.60 -10.43 -12.87
C ARG A 258 27.13 -10.49 -12.83
N GLU A 259 27.80 -9.45 -13.29
CA GLU A 259 29.28 -9.35 -13.21
C GLU A 259 29.80 -9.38 -11.77
N ARG A 260 28.99 -8.92 -10.80
CA ARG A 260 29.27 -8.99 -9.36
C ARG A 260 28.91 -10.33 -8.73
N GLY A 261 28.44 -11.30 -9.51
CA GLY A 261 28.09 -12.65 -9.05
C GLY A 261 26.68 -12.79 -8.48
N TYR A 262 25.78 -11.81 -8.69
CA TYR A 262 24.39 -11.94 -8.26
C TYR A 262 23.58 -12.75 -9.27
N ASP A 263 22.83 -13.74 -8.77
CA ASP A 263 21.81 -14.42 -9.54
C ASP A 263 20.56 -13.53 -9.65
N LEU A 264 20.09 -13.33 -10.88
CA LEU A 264 18.90 -12.54 -11.21
C LEU A 264 17.80 -13.40 -11.84
N SER A 265 18.00 -14.72 -11.87
CA SER A 265 16.92 -15.67 -12.15
C SER A 265 15.97 -15.72 -10.96
N ALA A 266 14.70 -16.01 -11.27
CA ALA A 266 13.60 -16.01 -10.33
C ALA A 266 13.68 -17.16 -9.31
#